data_AF-A0A1Q8TQJ2-F1
#
_entry.id   AF-A0A1Q8TQJ2-F1
#
_cell.length_a   1.000
_cell.length_b   1.000
_cell.length_c   1.000
_cell.angle_alpha   90.00
_cell.angle_beta   90.00
_cell.angle_gamma   90.00
#
_symmetry.space_group_name_H-M   'P 1'
#
loop_
_entity.id
_entity.type
_entity.pdbx_description
1 polymer ?
#
loop_
_entity_poly.entity_id
_entity_poly.type
_entity_poly.pdbx_seq_one_letter_code
_entity_poly.pdbx_strand_id
1 'polypeptide(L)'
;MGSVTHGDAETRPPLDRTNAFTALEAALQWWGADVPEDPGAGELAHLLDEIVDRLRDDRRNERSRAAAEPLVQAAEALRAVARLGSLLPVISLWHLRTALRQEATARSQLAAENHLQPAGRAPL
;
A
#
# COMPACT_ATOMS: atom_id res chain seq x y z
N MET A 1 -25.13 -36.93 -10.50
CA MET A 1 -24.35 -35.81 -11.09
C MET A 1 -24.84 -34.53 -10.43
N GLY A 2 -24.17 -34.11 -9.36
CA GLY A 2 -24.48 -32.87 -8.67
C GLY A 2 -23.80 -31.70 -9.38
N SER A 3 -24.59 -30.71 -9.79
CA SER A 3 -24.10 -29.46 -10.36
C SER A 3 -23.34 -28.69 -9.29
N VAL A 4 -22.06 -28.40 -9.52
CA VAL A 4 -21.27 -27.50 -8.68
C VAL A 4 -21.62 -26.07 -9.10
N THR A 5 -22.38 -25.37 -8.27
CA THR A 5 -22.52 -23.92 -8.36
C THR A 5 -21.17 -23.30 -8.02
N HIS A 6 -20.41 -22.88 -9.04
CA HIS A 6 -19.32 -21.94 -8.87
C HIS A 6 -19.94 -20.62 -8.38
N GLY A 7 -19.96 -20.45 -7.06
CA GLY A 7 -20.32 -19.19 -6.43
C GLY A 7 -19.39 -18.09 -6.96
N ASP A 8 -20.01 -16.98 -7.32
CA ASP A 8 -19.41 -15.70 -7.63
C ASP A 8 -18.06 -15.48 -6.92
N ALA A 9 -16.98 -15.68 -7.66
CA ALA A 9 -15.76 -14.95 -7.36
C ALA A 9 -16.09 -13.49 -7.62
N GLU A 10 -16.36 -12.74 -6.55
CA GLU A 10 -16.55 -11.29 -6.55
C GLU A 10 -15.60 -10.67 -7.58
N THR A 11 -16.15 -10.33 -8.74
CA THR A 11 -15.34 -9.92 -9.87
C THR A 11 -14.99 -8.47 -9.63
N ARG A 12 -14.04 -8.24 -8.73
CA ARG A 12 -13.49 -6.91 -8.49
C ARG A 12 -13.07 -6.40 -9.86
N PRO A 13 -13.66 -5.29 -10.35
CA PRO A 13 -13.40 -4.82 -11.70
C PRO A 13 -11.89 -4.66 -11.89
N PRO A 14 -11.37 -4.98 -13.09
CA PRO A 14 -9.95 -4.87 -13.36
C PRO A 14 -9.50 -3.45 -13.02
N LEU A 15 -8.51 -3.34 -12.14
CA LEU A 15 -7.98 -2.06 -11.70
C LEU A 15 -7.35 -1.35 -12.91
N ASP A 16 -7.96 -0.25 -13.35
CA ASP A 16 -7.38 0.66 -14.34
C ASP A 16 -6.42 1.67 -13.68
N ARG A 17 -5.81 2.52 -14.50
CA ARG A 17 -4.84 3.51 -14.02
C ARG A 17 -5.47 4.50 -13.05
N THR A 18 -6.62 5.09 -13.39
CA THR A 18 -7.28 6.11 -12.57
C THR A 18 -7.66 5.54 -11.20
N ASN A 19 -8.29 4.37 -11.20
CA ASN A 19 -8.66 3.67 -9.97
C ASN A 19 -7.44 3.29 -9.13
N ALA A 20 -6.29 2.99 -9.77
CA ALA A 20 -5.05 2.74 -9.03
C ALA A 20 -4.49 4.01 -8.37
N PHE A 21 -4.54 5.17 -9.03
CA PHE A 21 -4.16 6.46 -8.44
C PHE A 21 -5.07 6.81 -7.26
N THR A 22 -6.39 6.78 -7.45
CA THR A 22 -7.36 7.05 -6.38
C THR A 22 -7.16 6.12 -5.17
N ALA A 23 -6.85 4.84 -5.40
CA ALA A 23 -6.56 3.90 -4.32
C ALA A 23 -5.26 4.21 -3.58
N LEU A 24 -4.22 4.69 -4.28
CA LEU A 24 -2.95 5.09 -3.68
C LEU A 24 -3.09 6.39 -2.88
N GLU A 25 -3.86 7.35 -3.38
CA GLU A 25 -4.20 8.58 -2.67
C GLU A 25 -4.89 8.29 -1.35
N ALA A 26 -5.95 7.47 -1.38
CA ALA A 26 -6.66 7.05 -0.18
C ALA A 26 -5.74 6.29 0.79
N ALA A 27 -4.82 5.47 0.28
CA ALA A 27 -3.84 4.79 1.11
C ALA A 27 -2.88 5.78 1.79
N LEU A 28 -2.32 6.73 1.05
CA LEU A 28 -1.43 7.77 1.60
C LEU A 28 -2.12 8.63 2.66
N GLN A 29 -3.40 8.97 2.45
CA GLN A 29 -4.22 9.63 3.47
C GLN A 29 -4.40 8.78 4.72
N TRP A 30 -4.55 7.45 4.60
CA TRP A 30 -4.60 6.54 5.76
C TRP A 30 -3.29 6.58 6.57
N TRP A 31 -2.15 6.74 5.90
CA TRP A 31 -0.84 6.95 6.54
C TRP A 31 -0.66 8.39 7.09
N GLY A 32 -1.66 9.24 6.93
CA GLY A 32 -1.67 10.63 7.41
C GLY A 32 -0.86 11.60 6.53
N ALA A 33 -0.61 11.27 5.27
CA ALA A 33 -0.03 12.20 4.32
C ALA A 33 -1.08 13.20 3.82
N ASP A 34 -0.66 14.45 3.60
CA ASP A 34 -1.46 15.47 2.92
C ASP A 34 -1.25 15.33 1.41
N VAL A 35 -2.24 14.77 0.72
CA VAL A 35 -2.15 14.42 -0.70
C VAL A 35 -2.66 15.58 -1.55
N PRO A 36 -1.89 16.10 -2.52
CA PRO A 36 -2.32 17.22 -3.35
C PRO A 36 -3.45 16.80 -4.30
N GLU A 37 -4.15 17.79 -4.87
CA GLU A 37 -5.19 17.57 -5.88
C GLU A 37 -4.57 17.07 -7.20
N ASP A 38 -5.09 15.96 -7.73
CA ASP A 38 -4.61 15.28 -8.95
C ASP A 38 -3.10 14.95 -8.95
N PRO A 39 -2.62 14.14 -7.98
CA PRO A 39 -1.20 13.90 -7.79
C PRO A 39 -0.60 13.00 -8.88
N GLY A 40 0.59 13.37 -9.33
CA GLY A 40 1.43 12.53 -10.17
C GLY A 40 2.11 11.40 -9.40
N ALA A 41 2.55 10.35 -10.11
CA ALA A 41 3.24 9.22 -9.47
C ALA A 41 4.54 9.63 -8.75
N GLY A 42 5.21 10.69 -9.22
CA GLY A 42 6.40 11.22 -8.56
C GLY A 42 6.09 11.85 -7.19
N GLU A 43 4.98 12.57 -7.08
CA GLU A 43 4.53 13.19 -5.83
C GLU A 43 4.08 12.13 -4.83
N LEU A 44 3.30 11.13 -5.29
CA LEU A 44 2.91 9.99 -4.45
C LEU A 44 4.13 9.20 -3.96
N ALA A 45 5.18 9.06 -4.78
CA ALA A 45 6.43 8.43 -4.35
C ALA A 45 7.15 9.24 -3.27
N HIS A 46 7.16 10.57 -3.39
CA HIS A 46 7.77 11.45 -2.42
C HIS A 46 7.05 11.38 -1.06
N LEU A 47 5.72 11.41 -1.07
CA LEU A 47 4.92 11.24 0.16
C LEU A 47 5.17 9.89 0.83
N LEU A 48 5.36 8.81 0.05
CA LEU A 48 5.78 7.52 0.61
C LEU A 48 7.14 7.58 1.29
N ASP A 49 8.12 8.31 0.73
CA ASP A 49 9.42 8.48 1.37
C ASP A 49 9.29 9.20 2.72
N GLU A 50 8.47 10.25 2.80
CA GLU A 50 8.21 10.95 4.06
C GLU A 50 7.57 10.04 5.11
N ILE A 51 6.64 9.17 4.70
CA ILE A 51 6.06 8.14 5.58
C ILE A 51 7.13 7.16 6.03
N VAL A 52 7.98 6.69 5.12
CA VAL A 52 9.09 5.77 5.43
C VAL A 52 10.03 6.38 6.46
N ASP A 53 10.39 7.65 6.31
CA ASP A 53 11.28 8.35 7.23
C ASP A 53 10.64 8.47 8.62
N ARG A 54 9.36 8.84 8.70
CA ARG A 54 8.60 8.86 9.97
C ARG A 54 8.57 7.48 10.65
N LEU A 55 8.36 6.41 9.88
CA LEU A 55 8.34 5.04 10.41
C LEU A 55 9.71 4.57 10.90
N ARG A 56 10.79 4.99 10.24
CA ARG A 56 12.16 4.64 10.63
C ARG A 56 12.63 5.41 11.87
N ASP A 57 12.13 6.62 12.07
CA ASP A 57 12.44 7.43 13.25
C ASP A 57 11.79 6.88 14.54
N ASP A 58 10.72 6.08 14.40
CA ASP A 58 10.15 5.30 15.50
C ASP A 58 11.01 4.07 15.86
N ARG A 59 12.23 4.35 16.37
CA ARG A 59 13.27 3.35 16.67
C ARG A 59 12.87 2.29 17.70
N ARG A 60 11.79 2.50 18.44
CA ARG A 60 11.30 1.57 19.47
C ARG A 60 10.30 0.57 18.92
N ASN A 61 9.85 0.74 17.67
CA ASN A 61 8.81 -0.06 17.08
C ASN A 61 9.33 -0.87 15.89
N GLU A 62 9.63 -2.14 16.14
CA GLU A 62 10.08 -3.08 15.10
C GLU A 62 9.08 -3.23 13.95
N ARG A 63 7.77 -3.00 14.18
CA ARG A 63 6.76 -3.06 13.11
C ARG A 63 6.74 -1.80 12.26
N SER A 64 6.99 -0.62 12.84
CA SER A 64 7.21 0.59 12.04
C SER A 64 8.36 0.37 11.08
N ARG A 65 9.46 -0.23 11.56
CA ARG A 65 10.60 -0.58 10.72
C ARG A 65 10.29 -1.66 9.67
N ALA A 66 9.54 -2.70 10.04
CA ALA A 66 9.12 -3.72 9.10
C ALA A 66 8.26 -3.11 7.98
N ALA A 67 7.25 -2.30 8.35
CA ALA A 67 6.32 -1.64 7.42
C ALA A 67 7.02 -0.65 6.49
N ALA A 68 8.13 -0.06 6.92
CA ALA A 68 8.91 0.85 6.10
C ALA A 68 9.49 0.18 4.83
N GLU A 69 9.89 -1.09 4.90
CA GLU A 69 10.54 -1.76 3.76
C GLU A 69 9.59 -1.95 2.56
N PRO A 70 8.38 -2.49 2.71
CA PRO A 70 7.41 -2.52 1.61
C PRO A 70 7.08 -1.12 1.08
N LEU A 71 7.00 -0.08 1.92
CA LEU A 71 6.72 1.27 1.45
C LEU A 71 7.85 1.86 0.59
N VAL A 72 9.11 1.52 0.86
CA VAL A 72 10.23 1.84 -0.04
C VAL A 72 10.00 1.21 -1.42
N GLN A 73 9.61 -0.06 -1.46
CA GLN A 73 9.33 -0.77 -2.71
C GLN A 73 8.13 -0.18 -3.46
N ALA A 74 7.13 0.32 -2.73
CA ALA A 74 6.02 1.06 -3.32
C ALA A 74 6.49 2.38 -3.95
N ALA A 75 7.32 3.15 -3.25
CA ALA A 75 7.88 4.40 -3.76
C ALA A 75 8.73 4.16 -5.02
N GLU A 76 9.56 3.13 -5.05
CA GLU A 76 10.33 2.75 -6.23
C GLU A 76 9.44 2.40 -7.44
N ALA A 77 8.37 1.65 -7.22
CA ALA A 77 7.41 1.34 -8.27
C ALA A 77 6.73 2.61 -8.81
N LEU A 78 6.35 3.56 -7.96
CA LEU A 78 5.77 4.83 -8.39
C LEU A 78 6.77 5.71 -9.14
N ARG A 79 8.04 5.74 -8.72
CA ARG A 79 9.09 6.41 -9.51
C ARG A 79 9.29 5.77 -10.88
N ALA A 80 9.12 4.45 -11.00
CA ALA A 80 9.12 3.80 -12.31
C ALA A 80 7.94 4.27 -13.18
N VAL A 81 6.73 4.40 -12.61
CA VAL A 81 5.57 4.98 -13.32
C VAL A 81 5.86 6.41 -13.79
N ALA A 82 6.46 7.24 -12.93
CA ALA A 82 6.81 8.62 -13.26
C ALA A 82 7.81 8.70 -14.43
N ARG A 83 8.79 7.79 -14.49
CA ARG A 83 9.78 7.73 -15.58
C ARG A 83 9.19 7.19 -16.89
N LEU A 84 8.27 6.23 -16.81
CA LEU A 84 7.64 5.62 -17.98
C LEU A 84 6.56 6.51 -18.61
N GLY A 85 5.93 7.37 -17.82
CA GLY A 85 4.89 8.29 -18.29
C GLY A 85 3.72 7.56 -18.97
N SER A 86 3.29 8.07 -20.12
CA SER A 86 2.24 7.47 -20.97
C SER A 86 2.78 6.49 -22.01
N LEU A 87 4.10 6.31 -22.11
CA LEU A 87 4.73 5.57 -23.21
C LEU A 87 4.50 4.06 -23.10
N LEU A 88 4.44 3.52 -21.88
CA LEU A 88 4.23 2.09 -21.62
C LEU A 88 3.07 1.88 -20.64
N PRO A 89 1.80 1.97 -21.09
CA PRO A 89 0.63 1.92 -20.21
C PRO A 89 0.49 0.61 -19.42
N VAL A 90 0.77 -0.53 -20.07
CA VAL A 90 0.68 -1.86 -19.44
C VAL A 90 1.71 -2.02 -18.34
N ILE A 91 2.95 -1.59 -18.60
CA ILE A 91 4.05 -1.67 -17.61
C ILE A 91 3.80 -0.68 -16.47
N SER A 92 3.32 0.53 -16.77
CA SER A 92 2.92 1.50 -15.76
C SER A 92 1.84 0.94 -14.84
N LEU A 93 0.81 0.27 -15.40
CA LEU A 93 -0.24 -0.35 -14.60
C LEU A 93 0.29 -1.49 -13.73
N TRP A 94 1.25 -2.28 -14.23
CA TRP A 94 1.92 -3.31 -13.41
C TRP A 94 2.65 -2.71 -12.20
N HIS A 95 3.35 -1.58 -12.38
CA HIS A 95 4.01 -0.88 -11.28
C HIS A 95 3.01 -0.29 -10.28
N LEU A 96 1.90 0.30 -10.75
CA LEU A 96 0.84 0.81 -9.87
C LEU A 96 0.23 -0.31 -9.01
N ARG A 97 -0.04 -1.48 -9.61
CA ARG A 97 -0.52 -2.66 -8.88
C ARG A 97 0.52 -3.16 -7.87
N THR A 98 1.80 -3.07 -8.21
CA THR A 98 2.89 -3.41 -7.30
C THR A 98 2.95 -2.45 -6.12
N ALA A 99 2.85 -1.15 -6.35
CA ALA A 99 2.81 -0.15 -5.28
C ALA A 99 1.65 -0.41 -4.29
N LEU A 100 0.44 -0.65 -4.80
CA LEU A 100 -0.72 -0.99 -3.97
C LEU A 100 -0.54 -2.28 -3.16
N ARG A 101 0.07 -3.31 -3.75
CA ARG A 101 0.34 -4.56 -3.03
C ARG A 101 1.32 -4.33 -1.88
N GLN A 102 2.40 -3.59 -2.13
CA GLN A 102 3.41 -3.32 -1.12
C GLN A 102 2.88 -2.41 0.00
N GLU A 103 2.06 -1.42 -0.35
CA GLU A 103 1.32 -0.60 0.61
C GLU A 103 0.43 -1.48 1.51
N ALA A 104 -0.36 -2.38 0.94
CA ALA A 104 -1.20 -3.28 1.70
C ALA A 104 -0.39 -4.23 2.60
N THR A 105 0.77 -4.70 2.12
CA THR A 105 1.73 -5.45 2.93
C THR A 105 2.23 -4.64 4.12
N ALA A 106 2.61 -3.37 3.94
CA ALA A 106 3.03 -2.49 5.03
C ALA A 106 1.92 -2.31 6.09
N ARG A 107 0.68 -2.06 5.67
CA ARG A 107 -0.48 -1.96 6.59
C ARG A 107 -0.71 -3.25 7.37
N SER A 108 -0.55 -4.39 6.70
CA SER A 108 -0.72 -5.71 7.35
C SER A 108 0.35 -5.95 8.40
N GLN A 109 1.59 -5.50 8.15
CA GLN A 109 2.68 -5.58 9.11
C GLN A 109 2.42 -4.72 10.34
N LEU A 110 1.81 -3.54 10.20
CA LEU A 110 1.36 -2.77 11.37
C LEU A 110 0.19 -3.44 12.10
N ALA A 111 -0.78 -4.00 11.37
CA ALA A 111 -2.00 -4.57 11.97
C ALA A 111 -1.79 -5.90 12.71
N ALA A 112 -0.79 -6.70 12.32
CA ALA A 112 -0.50 -8.01 12.89
C ALA A 112 -0.18 -7.99 14.42
N GLU A 113 0.02 -6.83 15.04
CA GLU A 113 0.12 -6.69 16.50
C GLU A 113 -1.17 -6.99 17.25
N ASN A 114 -2.32 -6.51 16.76
CA ASN A 114 -3.56 -6.51 17.54
C ASN A 114 -4.11 -7.92 17.82
N HIS A 115 -3.67 -8.92 17.05
CA HIS A 115 -4.14 -10.31 17.19
C HIS A 115 -3.28 -11.17 18.13
N LEU A 116 -2.08 -10.72 18.50
CA LEU A 116 -1.08 -11.51 19.24
C LEU A 116 -0.87 -11.03 20.68
N GLN A 117 -1.75 -10.16 21.20
CA GLN A 117 -1.82 -9.84 22.63
C GLN A 117 -2.78 -10.84 23.32
N PRO A 118 -2.30 -11.95 23.93
CA PRO A 118 -3.16 -12.73 24.80
C PRO A 118 -3.53 -11.87 26.00
N ALA A 119 -4.81 -11.90 26.37
CA ALA A 119 -5.34 -11.34 27.61
C ALA A 119 -4.54 -11.90 28.81
N GLY A 120 -3.49 -11.19 29.20
CA GLY A 120 -2.52 -11.64 30.19
C GLY A 120 -2.27 -10.56 31.22
N ARG A 121 -3.29 -10.26 32.03
CA ARG A 121 -3.14 -9.77 33.42
C ARG A 121 -4.51 -9.67 34.09
N ALA A 122 -4.89 -10.71 34.83
CA ALA A 122 -5.70 -10.53 36.02
C ALA A 122 -4.72 -10.37 37.21
N PRO A 123 -4.77 -9.28 37.98
CA PRO A 123 -4.06 -9.22 39.26
C PRO A 123 -4.74 -10.14 40.29
N LEU A 124 -3.92 -10.64 41.20
CA LEU A 124 -4.23 -11.53 42.33
C LEU A 124 -5.36 -11.01 43.23
#